data_AF-A0A927CU52-F1
#
_entry.id   AF-A0A927CU52-F1
#
_cell.length_a   1.000
_cell.length_b   1.000
_cell.length_c   1.000
_cell.angle_alpha   90.00
_cell.angle_beta   90.00
_cell.angle_gamma   90.00
#
_symmetry.space_group_name_H-M   'P 1'
#
loop_
_entity.id
_entity.type
_entity.pdbx_description
1 polymer ?
#
loop_
_entity_poly.entity_id
_entity_poly.type
_entity_poly.pdbx_seq_one_letter_code
_entity_poly.pdbx_strand_id
1 'polypeptide(L)'
;MQAFLGFVIVVLIGISVFMFYKKSRGQKIKRKAATYEQFLKKEGFNVSKKQQVGFRTLYVDDVHKQWMIVKGFALVDEPKIYTYSDLIEFEVLEDGESIAHGRAGNAVVGGVMFGGPRRHY
;
A
#
# COMPACT_ATOMS: atom_id res chain seq x y z
N MET A 1 -43.15 -26.25 -8.32
CA MET A 1 -42.45 -26.16 -7.01
C MET A 1 -41.00 -26.68 -7.08
N GLN A 2 -40.73 -27.83 -7.71
CA GLN A 2 -39.36 -28.38 -7.80
C GLN A 2 -38.35 -27.51 -8.57
N ALA A 3 -38.75 -26.84 -9.65
CA ALA A 3 -37.85 -25.97 -10.44
C ALA A 3 -37.35 -24.74 -9.65
N PHE A 4 -38.17 -24.22 -8.73
CA PHE A 4 -37.80 -23.09 -7.87
C PHE A 4 -36.75 -23.50 -6.82
N LEU A 5 -36.91 -24.70 -6.24
CA LEU A 5 -35.98 -25.24 -5.26
C LEU A 5 -34.59 -25.51 -5.87
N GLY A 6 -34.55 -26.02 -7.11
CA GLY A 6 -33.29 -26.22 -7.83
C GLY A 6 -32.54 -24.91 -8.11
N PHE A 7 -33.26 -23.86 -8.50
CA PHE A 7 -32.67 -22.54 -8.75
C PHE A 7 -32.03 -21.92 -7.49
N VAL A 8 -32.71 -22.03 -6.34
CA VAL A 8 -32.20 -21.51 -5.06
C VAL A 8 -30.89 -22.19 -4.65
N ILE A 9 -30.78 -23.51 -4.86
CA ILE A 9 -29.56 -24.26 -4.52
C ILE A 9 -28.36 -23.80 -5.38
N VAL A 10 -28.56 -23.61 -6.69
CA VAL A 10 -27.49 -23.15 -7.59
C VAL A 10 -26.97 -21.76 -7.20
N VAL A 11 -27.87 -20.84 -6.86
CA VAL A 11 -27.50 -19.48 -6.41
C VAL A 11 -26.70 -19.53 -5.11
N LEU A 12 -27.10 -20.36 -4.13
CA LEU A 12 -26.39 -20.49 -2.86
C LEU A 12 -24.97 -21.08 -3.03
N ILE A 13 -24.80 -22.05 -3.93
CA ILE A 13 -23.48 -22.61 -4.26
C ILE A 13 -22.60 -21.52 -4.90
N GLY A 14 -23.15 -20.76 -5.85
CA GLY A 14 -22.42 -19.68 -6.52
C GLY A 14 -21.93 -18.60 -5.55
N ILE A 15 -22.80 -18.14 -4.64
CA ILE A 15 -22.44 -17.15 -3.61
C ILE A 15 -21.36 -17.71 -2.66
N SER A 16 -21.49 -18.98 -2.26
CA SER A 16 -20.51 -19.63 -1.37
C SER A 16 -19.13 -19.74 -2.00
N VAL A 17 -19.06 -20.14 -3.28
CA VAL A 17 -17.81 -20.19 -4.06
C VAL A 17 -17.21 -18.79 -4.23
N PHE A 18 -18.03 -17.79 -4.55
CA PHE A 18 -17.59 -16.40 -4.68
C PHE A 18 -17.02 -15.85 -3.35
N MET A 19 -17.71 -16.10 -2.23
CA MET A 19 -17.24 -15.71 -0.90
C MET A 19 -15.92 -16.41 -0.53
N PHE A 20 -15.79 -17.70 -0.84
CA PHE A 20 -14.56 -18.45 -0.61
C PHE A 20 -13.39 -17.88 -1.42
N TYR A 21 -13.63 -17.54 -2.69
CA TYR A 21 -12.65 -16.91 -3.56
C TYR A 21 -12.16 -15.56 -2.98
N LYS A 22 -13.08 -14.70 -2.54
CA LYS A 22 -12.77 -13.39 -1.92
C LYS A 22 -11.98 -13.53 -0.62
N LYS A 23 -12.36 -14.49 0.25
CA LYS A 23 -11.71 -14.73 1.55
C LYS A 23 -10.25 -15.18 1.39
N SER A 24 -9.96 -16.06 0.43
CA SER A 24 -8.62 -16.60 0.20
C SER A 24 -7.58 -15.54 -0.21
N ARG A 25 -7.98 -14.55 -1.02
CA ARG A 25 -7.11 -13.40 -1.38
C ARG A 25 -6.84 -12.50 -0.19
N GLY A 26 -7.87 -12.13 0.57
CA GLY A 26 -7.75 -11.19 1.69
C GLY A 26 -6.78 -11.70 2.77
N GLN A 27 -6.80 -13.00 3.07
CA GLN A 27 -5.92 -13.59 4.06
C GLN A 27 -4.45 -13.61 3.62
N LYS A 28 -4.17 -13.89 2.33
CA LYS A 28 -2.81 -13.84 1.76
C LYS A 28 -2.23 -12.42 1.81
N ILE A 29 -3.04 -11.41 1.50
CA ILE A 29 -2.63 -10.00 1.55
C ILE A 29 -2.30 -9.58 2.99
N LYS A 30 -3.17 -9.92 3.96
CA LYS A 30 -2.93 -9.60 5.38
C LYS A 30 -1.65 -10.23 5.93
N ARG A 31 -1.41 -11.52 5.62
CA ARG A 31 -0.19 -12.22 6.03
C ARG A 31 1.07 -11.54 5.48
N LYS A 32 1.07 -11.17 4.19
CA LYS A 32 2.20 -10.47 3.57
C LYS A 32 2.44 -9.08 4.17
N ALA A 33 1.38 -8.31 4.42
CA ALA A 33 1.49 -7.00 5.08
C ALA A 33 2.19 -7.13 6.45
N ALA A 34 1.82 -8.15 7.24
CA ALA A 34 2.48 -8.43 8.51
C ALA A 34 3.96 -8.81 8.34
N THR A 35 4.34 -9.52 7.27
CA THR A 35 5.75 -9.84 6.97
C THR A 35 6.58 -8.58 6.73
N TYR A 36 6.06 -7.60 5.97
CA TYR A 36 6.80 -6.37 5.71
C TYR A 36 6.93 -5.49 6.94
N GLU A 37 5.90 -5.41 7.80
CA GLU A 37 5.99 -4.66 9.05
C GLU A 37 7.03 -5.27 10.01
N GLN A 38 7.16 -6.60 10.03
CA GLN A 38 8.22 -7.28 10.78
C GLN A 38 9.62 -7.01 10.19
N PHE A 39 9.76 -7.02 8.86
CA PHE A 39 10.99 -6.64 8.18
C PHE A 39 11.40 -5.20 8.53
N LEU A 40 10.49 -4.23 8.38
CA LEU A 40 10.74 -2.84 8.74
C LEU A 40 11.20 -2.68 10.19
N LYS A 41 10.53 -3.36 11.12
CA LYS A 41 10.90 -3.34 12.54
C LYS A 41 12.31 -3.92 12.77
N LYS A 42 12.66 -5.01 12.08
CA LYS A 42 13.98 -5.64 12.17
C LYS A 42 15.08 -4.71 11.66
N GLU A 43 14.82 -3.99 10.58
CA GLU A 43 15.76 -3.03 9.98
C GLU A 43 15.82 -1.69 10.74
N GLY A 44 15.11 -1.54 11.87
CA GLY A 44 15.09 -0.31 12.65
C GLY A 44 14.33 0.85 12.00
N PHE A 45 13.49 0.56 10.99
CA PHE A 45 12.70 1.55 10.28
C PHE A 45 11.60 2.13 11.17
N ASN A 46 11.54 3.45 11.27
CA ASN A 46 10.54 4.20 12.01
C ASN A 46 9.43 4.67 11.07
N VAL A 47 8.30 3.96 11.06
CA VAL A 47 7.15 4.28 10.21
C VAL A 47 6.52 5.62 10.64
N SER A 48 6.93 6.69 9.98
CA SER A 48 6.41 8.05 10.16
C SER A 48 5.11 8.24 9.38
N LYS A 49 5.02 7.70 8.16
CA LYS A 49 3.82 7.74 7.32
C LYS A 49 3.62 6.41 6.58
N LYS A 50 2.35 6.07 6.33
CA LYS A 50 1.92 4.89 5.58
C LYS A 50 0.78 5.27 4.65
N GLN A 51 0.96 5.09 3.35
CA GLN A 51 -0.08 5.36 2.34
C GLN A 51 -0.32 4.13 1.48
N GLN A 52 -1.57 3.70 1.36
CA GLN A 52 -1.95 2.63 0.45
C GLN A 52 -2.64 3.21 -0.79
N VAL A 53 -2.19 2.78 -1.98
CA VAL A 53 -2.81 3.14 -3.27
C VAL A 53 -2.98 1.85 -4.07
N GLY A 54 -4.25 1.44 -4.25
CA GLY A 54 -4.59 0.15 -4.81
C GLY A 54 -3.92 -1.00 -4.05
N PHE A 55 -3.01 -1.68 -4.73
CA PHE A 55 -2.27 -2.81 -4.17
C PHE A 55 -0.83 -2.47 -3.77
N ARG A 56 -0.49 -1.19 -3.69
CA ARG A 56 0.84 -0.73 -3.26
C ARG A 56 0.72 -0.03 -1.93
N THR A 57 1.75 -0.19 -1.09
CA THR A 57 1.86 0.54 0.16
C THR A 57 3.21 1.23 0.21
N LEU A 58 3.18 2.55 0.35
CA LEU A 58 4.33 3.39 0.64
C LEU A 58 4.50 3.47 2.15
N TYR A 59 5.70 3.19 2.62
CA TYR A 59 6.16 3.44 3.99
C TYR A 59 7.23 4.52 3.94
N VAL A 60 7.15 5.45 4.88
CA VAL A 60 8.06 6.60 4.99
C VAL A 60 8.63 6.67 6.39
N ASP A 61 9.93 6.90 6.49
CA ASP A 61 10.66 7.18 7.72
C ASP A 61 11.33 8.55 7.63
N ASP A 62 10.69 9.53 8.26
CA ASP A 62 11.18 10.91 8.27
C ASP A 62 12.34 11.12 9.26
N VAL A 63 12.57 10.18 10.19
CA VAL A 63 13.66 10.25 11.16
C VAL A 63 14.96 9.81 10.51
N HIS A 64 14.97 8.66 9.86
CA HIS A 64 16.15 8.12 9.17
C HIS A 64 16.26 8.55 7.70
N LYS A 65 15.28 9.31 7.19
CA LYS A 65 15.20 9.78 5.80
C LYS A 65 15.18 8.61 4.81
N GLN A 66 14.27 7.66 5.05
CA GLN A 66 14.15 6.44 4.27
C GLN A 66 12.71 6.21 3.79
N TRP A 67 12.54 5.38 2.76
CA TRP A 67 11.24 5.01 2.23
C TRP A 67 11.26 3.61 1.63
N MET A 68 10.08 3.00 1.50
CA MET A 68 9.90 1.69 0.89
C MET A 68 8.54 1.60 0.21
N ILE A 69 8.48 0.98 -0.97
CA ILE A 69 7.23 0.62 -1.63
C ILE A 69 7.07 -0.89 -1.66
N VAL A 70 5.94 -1.35 -1.14
CA VAL A 70 5.54 -2.76 -1.19
C VAL A 70 4.49 -2.95 -2.28
N LYS A 71 4.66 -3.98 -3.12
CA LYS A 71 3.64 -4.43 -4.09
C LYS A 71 2.89 -5.64 -3.54
N GLY A 72 1.57 -5.60 -3.54
CA GLY A 72 0.71 -6.65 -2.98
C GLY A 72 0.58 -7.92 -3.82
N PHE A 73 0.90 -7.86 -5.13
CA PHE A 73 0.60 -8.95 -6.08
C PHE A 73 1.79 -9.70 -6.67
N ALA A 74 3.03 -9.25 -6.51
CA ALA A 74 4.18 -9.87 -7.18
C ALA A 74 5.28 -10.32 -6.21
N LEU A 75 5.84 -11.48 -6.51
CA LEU A 75 6.80 -12.29 -5.76
C LEU A 75 8.27 -12.02 -6.13
N VAL A 76 8.60 -10.92 -6.81
CA VAL A 76 9.85 -10.90 -7.58
C VAL A 76 10.98 -10.09 -6.93
N ASP A 77 10.65 -9.05 -6.16
CA ASP A 77 11.68 -8.16 -5.63
C ASP A 77 11.78 -8.32 -4.11
N GLU A 78 13.00 -8.58 -3.62
CA GLU A 78 13.29 -8.47 -2.19
C GLU A 78 12.89 -7.07 -1.70
N PRO A 79 12.26 -6.97 -0.51
CA PRO A 79 11.91 -5.66 0.04
C PRO A 79 13.20 -4.83 0.19
N LYS A 80 13.22 -3.67 -0.48
CA LYS A 80 14.35 -2.75 -0.44
C LYS A 80 13.93 -1.44 0.21
N ILE A 81 14.70 -1.03 1.21
CA ILE A 81 14.62 0.29 1.81
C ILE A 81 15.56 1.20 1.03
N TYR A 82 15.06 2.35 0.64
CA TYR A 82 15.79 3.39 -0.06
C TYR A 82 16.00 4.57 0.87
N THR A 83 17.09 5.31 0.71
CA THR A 83 17.26 6.60 1.36
C THR A 83 16.57 7.69 0.53
N TYR A 84 16.34 8.86 1.11
CA TYR A 84 15.85 10.02 0.37
C TYR A 84 16.86 10.49 -0.69
N SER A 85 18.15 10.22 -0.51
CA SER A 85 19.17 10.53 -1.53
C SER A 85 19.10 9.60 -2.74
N ASP A 86 18.48 8.43 -2.61
CA ASP A 86 18.25 7.52 -3.75
C ASP A 86 17.06 8.00 -4.62
N LEU A 87 16.26 8.95 -4.13
CA LEU A 87 15.18 9.54 -4.91
C LEU A 87 15.81 10.46 -5.96
N ILE A 88 15.41 10.32 -7.22
CA ILE A 88 15.93 11.16 -8.31
C ILE A 88 14.95 12.29 -8.60
N GLU A 89 13.66 11.97 -8.60
CA GLU A 89 12.57 12.87 -8.95
C GLU A 89 11.26 12.38 -8.34
N PHE A 90 10.35 13.31 -8.11
CA PHE A 90 9.01 13.02 -7.62
C PHE A 90 7.99 14.01 -8.17
N GLU A 91 6.75 13.55 -8.18
CA GLU A 91 5.56 14.36 -8.44
C GLU A 91 4.43 13.84 -7.55
N VAL A 92 3.71 14.76 -6.92
CA VAL A 92 2.52 14.52 -6.10
C VAL A 92 1.34 15.10 -6.85
N LEU A 93 0.38 14.24 -7.14
CA LEU A 93 -0.85 14.59 -7.82
C LEU A 93 -2.01 14.54 -6.82
N GLU A 94 -2.87 15.55 -6.85
CA GLU A 94 -4.18 15.56 -6.20
C GLU A 94 -5.23 15.87 -7.28
N ASP A 95 -6.21 14.98 -7.43
CA ASP A 95 -7.27 15.08 -8.45
C ASP A 95 -6.79 15.29 -9.90
N GLY A 96 -5.60 14.75 -10.22
CA GLY A 96 -5.00 14.86 -11.55
C GLY A 96 -4.19 16.14 -11.78
N GLU A 97 -4.13 17.03 -10.79
CA GLU A 97 -3.28 18.23 -10.82
C GLU A 97 -2.01 18.02 -9.99
N SER A 98 -0.87 18.50 -10.51
CA SER A 98 0.40 18.50 -9.77
C SER A 98 0.36 19.54 -8.65
N ILE A 99 0.33 19.06 -7.41
CA ILE A 99 0.40 19.91 -6.21
C ILE A 99 1.83 20.05 -5.66
N ALA A 100 2.74 19.14 -6.02
CA ALA A 100 4.17 19.25 -5.69
C ALA A 100 5.03 18.42 -6.64
N HIS A 101 6.20 18.91 -7.04
CA HIS A 101 7.17 18.16 -7.84
C HIS A 101 8.59 18.59 -7.50
N GLY A 102 9.58 17.78 -7.87
CA GLY A 102 10.98 18.19 -7.76
C GLY A 102 11.98 17.07 -8.02
N ARG A 103 13.25 17.46 -8.12
CA ARG A 103 14.39 16.54 -8.28
C ARG A 103 15.14 16.41 -6.96
N ALA A 104 15.35 15.19 -6.51
CA ALA A 104 15.97 14.92 -5.22
C ALA A 104 17.50 14.97 -5.35
N GLY A 105 17.99 16.20 -5.24
CA GLY A 105 19.38 16.53 -4.90
C GLY A 105 19.48 17.61 -3.81
N ASN A 106 18.40 18.37 -3.56
CA ASN A 106 18.41 19.55 -2.68
C ASN A 106 17.13 19.75 -1.85
N ALA A 107 16.14 18.87 -1.94
CA ALA A 107 14.81 19.16 -1.39
C ALA A 107 14.62 18.57 0.01
N VAL A 108 13.92 19.33 0.85
CA VAL A 108 13.36 18.95 2.15
C VAL A 108 12.26 17.91 1.94
N VAL A 109 12.66 16.70 1.55
CA VAL A 109 11.79 15.61 1.07
C VAL A 109 10.76 15.18 2.13
N GLY A 110 11.09 15.22 3.43
CA GLY A 110 10.20 14.69 4.47
C GLY A 110 8.98 15.55 4.80
N GLY A 111 9.13 16.88 4.80
CA GLY A 111 8.08 17.82 5.24
C GLY A 111 7.15 18.28 4.13
N VAL A 112 7.69 18.47 2.92
CA VAL A 112 6.97 19.06 1.77
C VAL A 112 6.32 17.99 0.88
N MET A 113 6.93 16.80 0.70
CA MET A 113 6.37 15.78 -0.20
C MET A 113 5.12 15.07 0.33
N PHE A 114 4.96 14.97 1.65
CA PHE A 114 3.92 14.13 2.25
C PHE A 114 2.87 14.91 3.05
N GLY A 115 2.72 16.20 2.75
CA GLY A 115 1.78 17.10 3.40
C GLY A 115 2.20 17.49 4.82
N GLY A 116 2.11 18.80 5.11
CA GLY A 116 2.07 19.31 6.47
C GLY A 116 0.83 18.81 7.23
N PRO A 117 0.74 19.07 8.55
CA PRO A 117 -0.39 18.64 9.37
C PRO A 117 -1.71 19.14 8.80
N ARG A 118 -2.59 18.23 8.38
CA ARG A 118 -3.94 18.55 7.90
C ARG A 118 -4.71 19.28 9.00
N ARG A 119 -5.09 20.53 8.76
CA ARG A 119 -6.17 21.18 9.52
C ARG A 119 -7.49 20.78 8.89
N HIS A 120 -8.31 20.05 9.65
CA HIS A 120 -9.71 19.86 9.34
C HIS A 120 -10.44 21.20 9.55
N TYR A 121 -11.19 21.65 8.55
CA TYR A 121 -12.29 22.62 8.67
C TYR A 121 -13.55 21.98 8.12
#